data_AF-A0A660U7P4-F1
#
_entry.id   AF-A0A660U7P4-F1
#
_cell.length_a   1.000
_cell.length_b   1.000
_cell.length_c   1.000
_cell.angle_alpha   90.00
_cell.angle_beta   90.00
_cell.angle_gamma   90.00
#
_symmetry.space_group_name_H-M   'P 1'
#
loop_
_entity.id
_entity.type
_entity.pdbx_description
1 polymer ?
#
loop_
_entity_poly.entity_id
_entity_poly.type
_entity_poly.pdbx_seq_one_letter_code
_entity_poly.pdbx_strand_id
1 'polypeptide(L)' 'LKEIEREAIIEALRLTGGNRRAAARMLGIGKTTLYEKIKKYRIE' A
#
# COMPACT_ATOMS: atom_id res chain seq x y z
N LEU A 1 4.90 12.12 8.34
CA LEU A 1 5.43 10.88 7.72
C LEU A 1 4.41 9.73 7.67
N LYS A 2 3.77 9.34 8.78
CA LYS A 2 2.82 8.20 8.78
C LYS A 2 1.58 8.42 7.89
N GLU A 3 1.06 9.64 7.81
CA GLU A 3 -0.09 9.95 6.95
C GLU A 3 0.26 9.90 5.46
N ILE A 4 1.40 10.48 5.06
CA ILE A 4 1.91 10.44 3.68
C ILE A 4 2.08 8.99 3.21
N GLU A 5 2.62 8.12 4.07
CA GLU A 5 2.77 6.70 3.74
C GLU A 5 1.42 6.00 3.57
N ARG A 6 0.43 6.32 4.42
CA ARG A 6 -0.92 5.76 4.32
C ARG A 6 -1.59 6.20 3.01
N GLU A 7 -1.50 7.47 2.67
CA GLU A 7 -2.05 8.01 1.42
C GLU A 7 -1.40 7.39 0.19
N ALA A 8 -0.08 7.23 0.19
CA ALA A 8 0.63 6.56 -0.89
C ALA A 8 0.15 5.12 -1.10
N ILE A 9 -0.12 4.38 -0.02
CA ILE A 9 -0.66 3.01 -0.09
C ILE A 9 -2.07 2.99 -0.65
N ILE A 10 -2.94 3.89 -0.17
CA ILE A 10 -4.32 4.00 -0.65
C ILE A 10 -4.33 4.36 -2.14
N GLU A 11 -3.52 5.32 -2.56
CA GLU A 11 -3.45 5.74 -3.96
C GLU A 11 -2.87 4.64 -4.84
N ALA A 12 -1.81 3.96 -4.40
CA ALA A 12 -1.27 2.82 -5.14
C ALA A 12 -2.29 1.67 -5.27
N LEU A 13 -3.08 1.39 -4.22
CA LEU A 13 -4.17 0.42 -4.30
C LEU A 13 -5.27 0.89 -5.26
N ARG A 14 -5.63 2.18 -5.24
CA ARG A 14 -6.64 2.76 -6.13
C ARG A 14 -6.20 2.70 -7.60
N LEU A 15 -4.98 3.12 -7.90
CA LEU A 15 -4.40 3.12 -9.25
C LEU A 15 -4.24 1.71 -9.82
N THR A 16 -4.07 0.70 -8.95
CA THR A 16 -3.91 -0.69 -9.36
C THR A 16 -5.20 -1.51 -9.28
N GLY A 17 -6.34 -0.88 -8.97
CA GLY A 17 -7.63 -1.56 -8.83
C GLY A 17 -7.64 -2.61 -7.70
N GLY A 18 -6.92 -2.37 -6.61
CA GLY A 18 -6.81 -3.28 -5.48
C GLY A 18 -5.72 -4.36 -5.64
N ASN A 19 -4.95 -4.35 -6.73
CA ASN A 19 -3.88 -5.32 -6.93
C ASN A 19 -2.68 -5.01 -6.03
N ARG A 20 -2.66 -5.64 -4.85
CA ARG A 20 -1.61 -5.49 -3.83
C ARG A 20 -0.19 -5.77 -4.37
N ARG A 21 -0.01 -6.68 -5.33
CA ARG A 21 1.32 -6.93 -5.93
C ARG A 21 1.76 -5.78 -6.84
N ALA A 22 0.83 -5.19 -7.58
CA ALA A 22 1.12 -4.02 -8.39
C ALA A 22 1.35 -2.79 -7.51
N ALA A 23 0.54 -2.58 -6.46
CA ALA A 23 0.70 -1.48 -5.52
C ALA A 23 2.07 -1.54 -4.80
N ALA A 24 2.49 -2.73 -4.36
CA ALA A 24 3.80 -2.94 -3.74
C ALA A 24 4.94 -2.55 -4.71
N ARG A 25 4.83 -2.96 -5.98
CA ARG A 25 5.80 -2.60 -7.03
C ARG A 25 5.83 -1.10 -7.30
N MET A 26 4.68 -0.44 -7.37
CA MET A 26 4.59 1.02 -7.55
C MET A 26 5.23 1.79 -6.40
N LEU A 27 5.09 1.29 -5.17
CA LEU A 27 5.67 1.89 -3.98
C LEU A 27 7.14 1.51 -3.75
N GLY A 28 7.71 0.63 -4.58
CA GLY A 28 9.08 0.15 -4.41
C GLY A 28 9.30 -0.70 -3.15
N ILE A 29 8.24 -1.31 -2.61
CA ILE A 29 8.30 -2.11 -1.39
C ILE A 29 7.95 -3.58 -1.65
N GLY A 30 8.38 -4.46 -0.75
CA GLY A 30 8.02 -5.87 -0.81
C GLY A 30 6.53 -6.10 -0.53
N LYS A 31 5.98 -7.20 -1.07
CA LYS A 31 4.60 -7.67 -0.79
C LYS A 31 4.33 -7.76 0.72
N THR A 32 5.26 -8.33 1.48
CA THR A 32 5.10 -8.54 2.93
C THR A 32 4.99 -7.20 3.66
N THR A 33 5.86 -6.25 3.31
CA THR A 33 5.82 -4.88 3.85
C THR A 33 4.51 -4.17 3.54
N LEU A 34 4.01 -4.29 2.31
CA LEU A 34 2.70 -3.72 1.96
C LEU A 34 1.59 -4.34 2.82
N TYR A 35 1.59 -5.66 2.99
CA TYR A 35 0.60 -6.37 3.81
C TYR A 35 0.61 -5.92 5.27
N GLU A 36 1.80 -5.81 5.86
CA GLU A 36 1.97 -5.30 7.23
C GLU A 36 1.46 -3.87 7.36
N LYS A 37 1.75 -3.01 6.38
CA LYS A 37 1.27 -1.62 6.37
C LYS A 37 -0.25 -1.54 6.19
N ILE A 38 -0.85 -2.34 5.31
CA ILE A 38 -2.32 -2.42 5.15
C ILE A 38 -2.97 -2.80 6.48
N LYS A 39 -2.45 -3.83 7.16
CA LYS A 39 -2.95 -4.28 8.47
C LYS A 39 -2.74 -3.22 9.56
N LYS A 40 -1.57 -2.57 9.57
CA LYS A 40 -1.21 -1.51 10.53
C LYS A 40 -2.10 -0.28 10.38
N TYR A 41 -2.42 0.11 9.15
CA TYR A 41 -3.24 1.28 8.84
C TYR A 41 -4.74 0.96 8.72
N ARG A 42 -5.14 -0.30 8.89
CA ARG A 42 -6.54 -0.78 8.77
C ARG A 42 -7.20 -0.28 7.48
N ILE A 43 -6.49 -0.44 6.37
CA ILE A 43 -6.96 -0.04 5.02
C ILE A 43 -7.97 -1.06 4.47
N GLU A 44 -8.07 -2.23 5.12
CA GLU A 44 -9.02 -3.30 4.86
C GLU A 44 -9.55 -3.86 6.19
#